data_AF-A0A7X0UV65-F1
#
_entry.id   AF-A0A7X0UV65-F1
#
_cell.length_a   1.000
_cell.length_b   1.000
_cell.length_c   1.000
_cell.angle_alpha   90.00
_cell.angle_beta   90.00
_cell.angle_gamma   90.00
#
_symmetry.space_group_name_H-M   'P 1'
#
loop_
_entity.id
_entity.type
_entity.pdbx_description
1 polymer ?
#
loop_
_entity_poly.entity_id
_entity_poly.type
_entity_poly.pdbx_seq_one_letter_code
_entity_poly.pdbx_strand_id
1 'polypeptide(L)'
;MNRVKLARMLAVCVVLFGLAFYAVGATIKPGYSSVSHFISELNAAGTAWAQELGYFGFIPLGILFGAFLWAAGPHAQVRGVSRLGWFLLWAQPLTLVAVAFAPCDAGCPLEGSASQELHNLQGVVAYFASGLGLILLSFAPPLADSPAYRRYFLRLAGAAFAIFFVLMLSPDVASIRGALQRTADAFLALSLLLIAWHVVRQDAQVTPNNSFKPTPLRGAA
;
A
#
# COMPACT_ATOMS: atom_id res chain seq x y z
N MET A 1 -12.03 -20.35 -1.09
CA MET A 1 -10.83 -19.80 -1.79
C MET A 1 -9.63 -19.89 -0.86
N ASN A 2 -8.45 -20.33 -1.35
CA ASN A 2 -7.22 -20.35 -0.53
C ASN A 2 -6.82 -18.91 -0.13
N ARG A 3 -6.32 -18.69 1.10
CA ARG A 3 -5.93 -17.37 1.61
C ARG A 3 -4.89 -16.63 0.74
N VAL A 4 -3.97 -17.34 0.10
CA VAL A 4 -3.02 -16.72 -0.86
C VAL A 4 -3.73 -16.23 -2.13
N LYS A 5 -4.73 -16.98 -2.63
CA LYS A 5 -5.55 -16.52 -3.75
C LYS A 5 -6.39 -15.30 -3.35
N LEU A 6 -6.95 -15.31 -2.13
CA LEU A 6 -7.67 -14.17 -1.56
C LEU A 6 -6.76 -12.93 -1.46
N ALA A 7 -5.54 -13.06 -0.92
CA ALA A 7 -4.59 -11.96 -0.82
C ALA A 7 -4.26 -11.35 -2.19
N ARG A 8 -4.01 -12.18 -3.21
CA ARG A 8 -3.75 -11.70 -4.59
C ARG A 8 -4.96 -10.99 -5.19
N MET A 9 -6.16 -11.53 -4.99
CA MET A 9 -7.40 -10.90 -5.42
C MET A 9 -7.56 -9.54 -4.74
N LEU A 10 -7.37 -9.46 -3.41
CA LEU A 10 -7.47 -8.21 -2.66
C LEU A 10 -6.43 -7.19 -3.12
N ALA A 11 -5.19 -7.60 -3.39
CA ALA A 11 -4.17 -6.69 -3.94
C ALA A 11 -4.60 -6.08 -5.27
N VAL A 12 -5.19 -6.88 -6.18
CA VAL A 12 -5.75 -6.37 -7.44
C VAL A 12 -6.95 -5.46 -7.18
N CYS A 13 -7.84 -5.82 -6.25
CA CYS A 13 -8.98 -4.98 -5.87
C CYS A 13 -8.53 -3.62 -5.34
N VAL A 14 -7.48 -3.55 -4.51
CA VAL A 14 -6.90 -2.28 -4.02
C VAL A 14 -6.48 -1.40 -5.19
N VAL A 15 -5.74 -1.95 -6.15
CA VAL A 15 -5.25 -1.19 -7.31
C VAL A 15 -6.41 -0.71 -8.19
N LEU A 16 -7.33 -1.61 -8.54
CA LEU A 16 -8.47 -1.26 -9.41
C LEU A 16 -9.42 -0.27 -8.73
N PHE A 17 -9.67 -0.45 -7.44
CA PHE A 17 -10.51 0.46 -6.67
C PHE A 17 -9.85 1.84 -6.55
N GLY A 18 -8.56 1.91 -6.23
CA GLY A 18 -7.83 3.18 -6.17
C GLY A 18 -7.87 3.94 -7.50
N LEU A 19 -7.62 3.25 -8.62
CA LEU A 19 -7.73 3.84 -9.96
C LEU A 19 -9.13 4.37 -10.26
N ALA A 20 -10.16 3.57 -9.97
CA ALA A 20 -11.55 3.97 -10.17
C ALA A 20 -11.92 5.17 -9.29
N PHE A 21 -11.56 5.13 -8.01
CA PHE A 21 -11.80 6.21 -7.06
C PHE A 21 -11.14 7.52 -7.51
N TYR A 22 -9.87 7.49 -7.91
CA TYR A 22 -9.16 8.70 -8.35
C TYR A 22 -9.75 9.29 -9.63
N ALA A 23 -10.17 8.42 -10.58
CA ALA A 23 -10.82 8.86 -11.80
C ALA A 23 -12.20 9.47 -11.52
N VAL A 24 -13.03 8.80 -10.71
CA VAL A 24 -14.35 9.31 -10.32
C VAL A 24 -14.20 10.63 -9.56
N GLY A 25 -13.33 10.67 -8.56
CA GLY A 25 -13.07 11.90 -7.79
C GLY A 25 -12.65 13.07 -8.67
N ALA A 26 -11.75 12.84 -9.64
CA ALA A 26 -11.32 13.88 -10.57
C ALA A 26 -12.41 14.34 -11.54
N THR A 27 -13.38 13.49 -11.88
CA THR A 27 -14.48 13.84 -12.79
C THR A 27 -15.61 14.58 -12.11
N ILE A 28 -15.95 14.22 -10.86
CA ILE A 28 -17.11 14.80 -10.17
C ILE A 28 -16.76 16.06 -9.36
N LYS A 29 -15.48 16.27 -9.03
CA LYS A 29 -15.05 17.38 -8.18
C LYS A 29 -14.73 18.62 -9.02
N PRO A 30 -15.52 19.70 -8.94
CA PRO A 30 -15.32 20.88 -9.78
C PRO A 30 -13.96 21.53 -9.53
N GLY A 31 -13.27 21.91 -10.61
CA GLY A 31 -11.97 22.56 -10.55
C GLY A 31 -10.82 21.64 -10.10
N TYR A 32 -11.08 20.35 -9.85
CA TYR A 32 -10.02 19.43 -9.46
C TYR A 32 -9.12 19.07 -10.64
N SER A 33 -7.80 19.16 -10.45
CA SER A 33 -6.81 18.73 -11.42
C SER A 33 -5.98 17.59 -10.84
N SER A 34 -5.96 16.44 -11.52
CA SER A 34 -5.11 15.30 -11.14
C SER A 34 -3.61 15.59 -11.23
N VAL A 35 -3.21 16.69 -11.86
CA VAL A 35 -1.80 17.07 -12.02
C VAL A 35 -1.35 17.98 -10.89
N SER A 36 -2.14 19.00 -10.55
CA SER A 36 -1.76 20.02 -9.56
C SER A 36 -2.34 19.78 -8.17
N HIS A 37 -3.44 19.03 -8.04
CA HIS A 37 -4.08 18.80 -6.75
C HIS A 37 -3.72 17.41 -6.20
N PHE A 38 -3.48 17.38 -4.89
CA PHE A 38 -3.26 16.14 -4.18
C PHE A 38 -4.49 15.23 -4.29
N ILE A 39 -4.27 13.92 -4.26
CA ILE A 39 -5.30 12.91 -4.03
C ILE A 39 -6.07 13.25 -2.74
N SER A 40 -5.38 13.68 -1.67
CA SER A 40 -6.05 14.11 -0.43
C SER A 40 -7.03 15.26 -0.62
N GLU A 41 -6.82 16.14 -1.61
CA GLU A 41 -7.77 17.22 -1.87
C GLU A 41 -9.14 16.70 -2.36
N LEU A 42 -9.24 15.42 -2.76
CA LEU A 42 -10.54 14.80 -3.09
C LEU A 42 -11.53 14.85 -1.92
N ASN A 43 -11.08 14.79 -0.67
CA ASN A 43 -11.95 14.94 0.50
C ASN A 43 -11.76 16.26 1.26
N ALA A 44 -11.15 17.28 0.64
CA ALA A 44 -10.85 18.56 1.29
C ALA A 44 -12.10 19.21 1.90
N ALA A 45 -11.99 19.71 3.13
CA ALA A 45 -13.08 20.33 3.86
C ALA A 45 -13.66 21.54 3.10
N GLY A 46 -15.00 21.67 3.12
CA GLY A 46 -15.71 22.77 2.48
C GLY A 46 -15.80 22.70 0.94
N THR A 47 -15.35 21.60 0.33
CA THR A 47 -15.43 21.41 -1.13
C THR A 47 -16.53 20.42 -1.53
N ALA A 48 -16.95 20.46 -2.80
CA ALA A 48 -17.98 19.55 -3.30
C ALA A 48 -17.56 18.08 -3.17
N TRP A 49 -18.53 17.24 -2.81
CA TRP A 49 -18.39 15.78 -2.63
C TRP A 49 -17.36 15.34 -1.57
N ALA A 50 -16.93 16.24 -0.69
CA ALA A 50 -15.82 15.95 0.23
C ALA A 50 -16.13 14.77 1.18
N GLN A 51 -17.32 14.74 1.77
CA GLN A 51 -17.71 13.67 2.69
C GLN A 51 -17.92 12.34 1.95
N GLU A 52 -18.54 12.39 0.78
CA GLU A 52 -18.80 11.22 -0.05
C GLU A 52 -17.50 10.58 -0.53
N LEU A 53 -16.55 11.38 -1.02
CA LEU A 53 -15.23 10.90 -1.44
C LEU A 53 -14.38 10.42 -0.25
N GLY A 54 -14.59 10.98 0.94
CA GLY A 54 -14.06 10.46 2.20
C GLY A 54 -14.59 9.06 2.54
N TYR A 55 -15.91 8.94 2.68
CA TYR A 55 -16.57 7.74 3.19
C TYR A 55 -16.69 6.61 2.18
N PHE A 56 -16.85 6.91 0.89
CA PHE A 56 -16.99 5.91 -0.17
C PHE A 56 -15.74 5.74 -1.03
N GLY A 57 -14.73 6.60 -0.84
CA GLY A 57 -13.44 6.49 -1.53
C GLY A 57 -12.32 6.06 -0.59
N PHE A 58 -11.93 6.95 0.32
CA PHE A 58 -10.78 6.73 1.21
C PHE A 58 -10.99 5.57 2.20
N ILE A 59 -12.14 5.51 2.89
CA ILE A 59 -12.41 4.44 3.86
C ILE A 59 -12.40 3.05 3.18
N PRO A 60 -13.15 2.79 2.09
CA PRO A 60 -13.14 1.47 1.46
C PRO A 60 -11.78 1.10 0.88
N LEU A 61 -11.04 2.06 0.32
CA LEU A 61 -9.67 1.81 -0.16
C LEU A 61 -8.75 1.36 0.99
N GLY A 62 -8.80 2.06 2.13
CA GLY A 62 -8.07 1.71 3.34
C GLY A 62 -8.46 0.34 3.89
N ILE A 63 -9.76 0.01 3.91
CA ILE A 63 -10.26 -1.30 4.34
C ILE A 63 -9.79 -2.42 3.40
N LEU A 64 -9.87 -2.23 2.08
CA LEU A 64 -9.41 -3.22 1.10
C LEU A 64 -7.91 -3.49 1.26
N PHE A 65 -7.11 -2.45 1.48
CA PHE A 65 -5.68 -2.59 1.70
C PHE A 65 -5.40 -3.27 3.06
N GLY A 66 -6.06 -2.86 4.14
CA GLY A 66 -5.97 -3.55 5.43
C GLY A 66 -6.35 -5.03 5.32
N ALA A 67 -7.41 -5.36 4.58
CA ALA A 67 -7.83 -6.73 4.32
C ALA A 67 -6.78 -7.52 3.52
N PHE A 68 -6.13 -6.90 2.54
CA PHE A 68 -4.99 -7.50 1.84
C PHE A 68 -3.87 -7.88 2.81
N LEU A 69 -3.40 -6.93 3.64
CA LEU A 69 -2.33 -7.19 4.60
C LEU A 69 -2.73 -8.25 5.62
N TRP A 70 -3.97 -8.23 6.10
CA TRP A 70 -4.50 -9.24 7.00
C TRP A 70 -4.51 -10.64 6.38
N ALA A 71 -5.07 -10.78 5.17
CA ALA A 71 -5.16 -12.06 4.47
C ALA A 71 -3.79 -12.62 4.08
N ALA A 72 -2.86 -11.73 3.72
CA ALA A 72 -1.51 -12.07 3.30
C ALA A 72 -0.58 -12.41 4.48
N GLY A 73 -0.77 -11.79 5.65
CA GLY A 73 0.15 -11.86 6.80
C GLY A 73 0.59 -13.27 7.20
N PRO A 74 -0.33 -14.24 7.39
CA PRO A 74 0.03 -15.62 7.74
C PRO A 74 0.91 -16.34 6.71
N HIS A 75 0.93 -15.85 5.46
CA HIS A 75 1.65 -16.43 4.34
C HIS A 75 2.78 -15.53 3.82
N ALA A 76 2.99 -14.37 4.45
CA ALA A 76 4.06 -13.45 4.12
C ALA A 76 5.36 -14.04 4.66
N GLN A 77 6.25 -14.43 3.75
CA GLN A 77 7.53 -15.04 4.09
C GLN A 77 8.55 -13.96 4.50
N VAL A 78 8.25 -13.24 5.58
CA VAL A 78 9.05 -12.14 6.12
C VAL A 78 9.77 -12.57 7.40
N ARG A 79 11.03 -12.16 7.55
CA ARG A 79 11.91 -12.46 8.69
C ARG A 79 12.82 -11.26 9.01
N GLY A 80 13.24 -11.14 10.27
CA GLY A 80 14.12 -10.05 10.71
C GLY A 80 13.58 -8.68 10.33
N VAL A 81 14.40 -7.84 9.70
CA VAL A 81 14.04 -6.48 9.27
C VAL A 81 12.84 -6.42 8.32
N SER A 82 12.65 -7.42 7.46
CA SER A 82 11.49 -7.46 6.55
C SER A 82 10.15 -7.65 7.28
N ARG A 83 10.17 -8.22 8.50
CA ARG A 83 8.98 -8.30 9.36
C ARG A 83 8.60 -6.93 9.90
N LEU A 84 9.58 -6.10 10.29
CA LEU A 84 9.33 -4.69 10.62
C LEU A 84 8.75 -3.95 9.41
N GLY A 85 9.31 -4.20 8.22
CA GLY A 85 8.79 -3.62 6.98
C GLY A 85 7.32 -3.95 6.72
N TRP A 86 6.92 -5.21 6.98
CA TRP A 86 5.52 -5.64 6.93
C TRP A 86 4.62 -4.88 7.89
N PHE A 87 5.07 -4.68 9.14
CA PHE A 87 4.30 -3.92 10.13
C PHE A 87 4.18 -2.44 9.76
N LEU A 88 5.26 -1.81 9.30
CA LEU A 88 5.23 -0.41 8.90
C LEU A 88 4.30 -0.15 7.71
N LEU A 89 4.14 -1.14 6.82
CA LEU A 89 3.22 -1.03 5.68
C LEU A 89 1.74 -0.88 6.10
N TRP A 90 1.38 -1.25 7.34
CA TRP A 90 0.05 -0.97 7.90
C TRP A 90 -0.24 0.51 8.10
N ALA A 91 0.78 1.38 8.11
CA ALA A 91 0.55 2.82 8.18
C ALA A 91 -0.38 3.30 7.06
N GLN A 92 -0.19 2.80 5.82
CA GLN A 92 -0.99 3.26 4.68
C GLN A 92 -2.50 3.01 4.80
N PRO A 93 -2.99 1.77 5.00
CA PRO A 93 -4.42 1.55 5.16
C PRO A 93 -5.02 2.30 6.35
N LEU A 94 -4.25 2.46 7.44
CA LEU A 94 -4.72 3.18 8.62
C LEU A 94 -4.87 4.67 8.35
N THR A 95 -3.91 5.30 7.68
CA THR A 95 -4.00 6.73 7.33
C THR A 95 -5.04 6.98 6.24
N LEU A 96 -5.22 6.06 5.29
CA LEU A 96 -6.32 6.13 4.31
C LEU A 96 -7.70 6.13 4.97
N VAL A 97 -7.90 5.38 6.06
CA VAL A 97 -9.16 5.46 6.82
C VAL A 97 -9.21 6.76 7.64
N ALA A 98 -8.12 7.12 8.32
CA ALA A 98 -8.07 8.28 9.20
C ALA A 98 -8.30 9.61 8.47
N VAL A 99 -7.85 9.73 7.21
CA VAL A 99 -7.98 10.96 6.41
C VAL A 99 -9.43 11.33 6.13
N ALA A 100 -10.35 10.36 6.14
CA ALA A 100 -11.78 10.62 5.98
C ALA A 100 -12.40 11.32 7.20
N PHE A 101 -11.77 11.22 8.38
CA PHE A 101 -12.21 11.85 9.62
C PHE A 101 -11.44 13.11 9.95
N ALA A 102 -10.24 13.26 9.40
CA ALA A 102 -9.41 14.46 9.50
C ALA A 102 -8.97 14.90 8.09
N PRO A 103 -9.91 15.40 7.25
CA PRO A 103 -9.58 15.86 5.92
C PRO A 103 -8.69 17.12 5.98
N CYS A 104 -7.93 17.34 4.90
CA CYS A 104 -7.21 18.59 4.71
C CYS A 104 -8.18 19.76 4.49
N ASP A 105 -7.72 20.98 4.75
CA ASP A 105 -8.41 22.19 4.34
C ASP A 105 -8.34 22.32 2.81
N ALA A 106 -9.20 23.19 2.24
CA ALA A 106 -9.18 23.48 0.81
C ALA A 106 -7.79 23.98 0.37
N GLY A 107 -7.23 23.37 -0.68
CA GLY A 107 -5.87 23.64 -1.17
C GLY A 107 -4.75 22.88 -0.44
N CYS A 108 -5.07 22.16 0.64
CA CYS A 108 -4.17 21.36 1.47
C CYS A 108 -2.88 22.13 1.87
N PRO A 109 -3.01 23.25 2.60
CA PRO A 109 -1.87 24.06 3.05
C PRO A 109 -0.98 23.33 4.08
N LEU A 110 0.24 23.84 4.28
CA LEU A 110 1.18 23.32 5.28
C LEU A 110 0.70 23.58 6.72
N GLU A 111 -0.04 24.66 6.93
CA GLU A 111 -0.62 25.08 8.20
C GLU A 111 -2.11 25.41 7.97
N GLY A 112 -2.95 25.21 8.97
CA GLY A 112 -4.39 25.42 8.82
C GLY A 112 -5.17 25.02 10.08
N SER A 113 -6.34 24.44 9.87
CA SER A 113 -7.18 23.93 10.95
C SER A 113 -6.50 22.78 11.72
N ALA A 114 -7.04 22.43 12.90
CA ALA A 114 -6.61 21.24 13.63
C ALA A 114 -6.77 19.95 12.79
N SER A 115 -7.75 19.92 11.89
CA SER A 115 -7.92 18.82 10.92
C SER A 115 -6.76 18.79 9.91
N GLN A 116 -6.32 19.96 9.41
CA GLN A 116 -5.17 20.08 8.53
C GLN A 116 -3.85 19.65 9.21
N GLU A 117 -3.65 20.01 10.47
CA GLU A 117 -2.46 19.59 11.23
C GLU A 117 -2.43 18.06 11.39
N LEU A 118 -3.56 17.46 11.76
CA LEU A 118 -3.69 16.02 11.88
C LEU A 118 -3.53 15.32 10.51
N HIS A 119 -4.08 15.89 9.44
CA HIS A 119 -3.89 15.44 8.07
C HIS A 119 -2.40 15.44 7.66
N ASN A 120 -1.68 16.51 7.97
CA ASN A 120 -0.26 16.63 7.67
C ASN A 120 0.58 15.61 8.45
N LEU A 121 0.26 15.40 9.73
CA LEU A 121 0.88 14.34 10.55
C LEU A 121 0.62 12.94 9.96
N GLN A 122 -0.62 12.67 9.54
CA GLN A 122 -0.97 11.42 8.86
C GLN A 122 -0.17 11.28 7.55
N GLY A 123 0.02 12.36 6.79
CA GLY A 123 0.88 12.40 5.62
C GLY A 123 2.32 11.98 5.94
N VAL A 124 2.93 12.55 6.98
CA VAL A 124 4.28 12.16 7.42
C VAL A 124 4.34 10.67 7.77
N VAL A 125 3.40 10.18 8.59
CA VAL A 125 3.35 8.77 8.99
C VAL A 125 3.18 7.87 7.78
N ALA A 126 2.20 8.16 6.92
CA ALA A 126 1.90 7.41 5.71
C ALA A 126 3.12 7.29 4.81
N TYR A 127 3.80 8.40 4.53
CA TYR A 127 4.89 8.42 3.57
C TYR A 127 6.18 7.79 4.11
N PHE A 128 6.60 8.17 5.31
CA PHE A 128 7.87 7.69 5.86
C PHE A 128 7.77 6.25 6.38
N ALA A 129 6.67 5.87 7.05
CA ALA A 129 6.51 4.49 7.52
C ALA A 129 6.31 3.54 6.34
N SER A 130 5.46 3.86 5.37
CA SER A 130 5.28 3.00 4.19
C SER A 130 6.53 2.96 3.33
N GLY A 131 7.21 4.09 3.12
CA GLY A 131 8.46 4.15 2.36
C GLY A 131 9.56 3.29 2.99
N LEU A 132 9.78 3.42 4.29
CA LEU A 132 10.68 2.54 5.04
C LEU A 132 10.21 1.09 5.00
N GLY A 133 8.90 0.86 5.10
CA GLY A 133 8.27 -0.45 5.00
C GLY A 133 8.64 -1.18 3.72
N LEU A 134 8.50 -0.52 2.56
CA LEU A 134 8.88 -1.05 1.25
C LEU A 134 10.38 -1.34 1.14
N ILE A 135 11.24 -0.44 1.63
CA ILE A 135 12.69 -0.65 1.64
C ILE A 135 13.04 -1.90 2.46
N LEU A 136 12.48 -2.05 3.65
CA LEU A 136 12.75 -3.19 4.53
C LEU A 136 12.17 -4.50 3.97
N LEU A 137 11.01 -4.45 3.32
CA LEU A 137 10.43 -5.60 2.62
C LEU A 137 11.29 -6.08 1.43
N SER A 138 12.15 -5.23 0.86
CA SER A 138 13.11 -5.65 -0.16
C SER A 138 14.12 -6.71 0.32
N PHE A 139 14.24 -6.92 1.64
CA PHE A 139 15.07 -7.93 2.28
C PHE A 139 14.30 -9.22 2.64
N ALA A 140 13.05 -9.37 2.20
CA ALA A 140 12.29 -10.60 2.43
C ALA A 140 13.01 -11.81 1.79
N PRO A 141 13.20 -12.94 2.50
CA PRO A 141 13.92 -14.11 2.00
C PRO A 141 13.52 -14.57 0.58
N PRO A 142 12.23 -14.66 0.20
CA PRO A 142 11.86 -15.06 -1.16
C PRO A 142 12.38 -14.17 -2.28
N LEU A 143 12.76 -12.92 -1.95
CA LEU A 143 13.30 -11.98 -2.91
C LEU A 143 14.80 -12.14 -3.11
N ALA A 144 15.51 -12.80 -2.17
CA ALA A 144 16.94 -13.10 -2.28
C ALA A 144 17.24 -13.98 -3.50
N ASP A 145 16.42 -15.00 -3.71
CA ASP A 145 16.53 -15.96 -4.84
C ASP A 145 15.78 -15.49 -6.10
N SER A 146 15.30 -14.24 -6.12
CA SER A 146 14.54 -13.68 -7.23
C SER A 146 15.37 -12.68 -8.05
N PRO A 147 14.97 -12.38 -9.31
CA PRO A 147 15.63 -11.35 -10.10
C PRO A 147 15.80 -10.03 -9.34
N ALA A 148 17.03 -9.50 -9.35
CA ALA A 148 17.43 -8.36 -8.53
C ALA A 148 16.55 -7.10 -8.72
N TYR A 149 15.99 -6.91 -9.91
CA TYR A 149 15.10 -5.78 -10.21
C TYR A 149 13.91 -5.68 -9.24
N ARG A 150 13.44 -6.80 -8.67
CA ARG A 150 12.32 -6.81 -7.72
C ARG A 150 12.68 -6.11 -6.41
N ARG A 151 13.89 -6.39 -5.90
CA ARG A 151 14.42 -5.74 -4.69
C ARG A 151 14.72 -4.28 -4.95
N TYR A 152 15.33 -3.98 -6.09
CA TYR A 152 15.63 -2.60 -6.47
C TYR A 152 14.37 -1.77 -6.67
N PHE A 153 13.32 -2.35 -7.26
CA PHE A 153 12.03 -1.69 -7.38
C PHE A 153 11.44 -1.33 -6.01
N LEU A 154 11.40 -2.25 -5.05
CA LEU A 154 10.87 -1.95 -3.70
C LEU A 154 11.67 -0.86 -2.98
N ARG A 155 13.01 -0.85 -3.14
CA ARG A 155 13.87 0.21 -2.57
C ARG A 155 13.61 1.55 -3.24
N LEU A 156 13.53 1.55 -4.58
CA LEU A 156 13.23 2.75 -5.37
C LEU A 156 11.85 3.30 -5.00
N ALA A 157 10.84 2.44 -4.91
CA ALA A 157 9.49 2.80 -4.49
C ALA A 157 9.52 3.45 -3.10
N GLY A 158 10.16 2.79 -2.12
CA GLY A 158 10.22 3.35 -0.77
C GLY A 158 11.03 4.66 -0.67
N ALA A 159 12.12 4.80 -1.43
CA ALA A 159 12.87 6.05 -1.50
C ALA A 159 12.05 7.17 -2.17
N ALA A 160 11.34 6.84 -3.26
CA ALA A 160 10.47 7.77 -3.98
C ALA A 160 9.34 8.31 -3.09
N PHE A 161 8.82 7.53 -2.14
CA PHE A 161 7.88 8.03 -1.14
C PHE A 161 8.49 9.20 -0.34
N ALA A 162 9.65 9.01 0.27
CA ALA A 162 10.29 10.06 1.05
C ALA A 162 10.68 11.28 0.17
N ILE A 163 11.25 11.02 -1.01
CA ILE A 163 11.69 12.08 -1.94
C ILE A 163 10.49 12.89 -2.44
N PHE A 164 9.45 12.24 -2.95
CA PHE A 164 8.27 12.94 -3.45
C PHE A 164 7.54 13.67 -2.33
N PHE A 165 7.47 13.12 -1.12
CA PHE A 165 6.92 13.84 0.03
C PHE A 165 7.61 15.19 0.23
N VAL A 166 8.94 15.18 0.33
CA VAL A 166 9.73 16.40 0.53
C VAL A 166 9.60 17.36 -0.66
N LEU A 167 9.65 16.85 -1.89
CA LEU A 167 9.49 17.69 -3.08
C LEU A 167 8.15 18.40 -3.10
N MET A 168 7.06 17.70 -2.77
CA MET A 168 5.71 18.26 -2.76
C MET A 168 5.47 19.36 -1.71
N LEU A 169 6.38 19.53 -0.75
CA LEU A 169 6.34 20.67 0.18
C LEU A 169 6.81 21.98 -0.47
N SER A 170 7.55 21.88 -1.59
CA SER A 170 8.04 23.07 -2.30
C SER A 170 6.92 23.74 -3.10
N PRO A 171 6.75 25.07 -2.98
CA PRO A 171 5.85 25.83 -3.85
C PRO A 171 6.20 25.72 -5.33
N ASP A 172 7.48 25.49 -5.68
CA ASP A 172 7.94 25.45 -7.07
C ASP A 172 7.35 24.28 -7.86
N VAL A 173 6.94 23.22 -7.16
CA VAL A 173 6.30 22.05 -7.80
C VAL A 173 4.78 22.04 -7.61
N ALA A 174 4.17 23.14 -7.15
CA ALA A 174 2.74 23.19 -6.86
C ALA A 174 1.87 22.84 -8.07
N SER A 175 2.33 23.16 -9.29
CA SER A 175 1.64 22.84 -10.54
C SER A 175 1.64 21.33 -10.87
N ILE A 176 2.53 20.53 -10.28
CA ILE A 176 2.71 19.10 -10.58
C ILE A 176 2.66 18.19 -9.34
N ARG A 177 2.44 18.73 -8.14
CA ARG A 177 2.45 17.97 -6.88
C ARG A 177 1.45 16.81 -6.86
N GLY A 178 0.30 16.98 -7.51
CA GLY A 178 -0.69 15.91 -7.70
C GLY A 178 -0.19 14.75 -8.55
N ALA A 179 0.62 15.03 -9.58
CA ALA A 179 1.27 14.02 -10.41
C ALA A 179 2.38 13.29 -9.64
N LEU A 180 3.17 14.01 -8.83
CA LEU A 180 4.19 13.41 -7.95
C LEU A 180 3.55 12.43 -6.95
N GLN A 181 2.45 12.84 -6.31
CA GLN A 181 1.71 11.98 -5.38
C GLN A 181 1.16 10.72 -6.08
N ARG A 182 0.54 10.85 -7.25
CA ARG A 182 0.04 9.70 -8.02
C ARG A 182 1.16 8.78 -8.48
N THR A 183 2.34 9.31 -8.77
CA THR A 183 3.52 8.50 -9.09
C THR A 183 3.97 7.67 -7.89
N ALA A 184 4.00 8.27 -6.68
CA ALA A 184 4.23 7.53 -5.45
C ALA A 184 3.21 6.41 -5.26
N ASP A 185 1.93 6.72 -5.45
CA ASP A 185 0.84 5.77 -5.25
C ASP A 185 0.85 4.63 -6.28
N ALA A 186 1.25 4.91 -7.53
CA ALA A 186 1.50 3.89 -8.56
C ALA A 186 2.65 2.95 -8.17
N PHE A 187 3.74 3.49 -7.60
CA PHE A 187 4.84 2.66 -7.09
C PHE A 187 4.40 1.78 -5.92
N LEU A 188 3.53 2.29 -5.05
CA LEU A 188 2.93 1.48 -3.99
C LEU A 188 2.04 0.38 -4.55
N ALA A 189 1.12 0.71 -5.46
CA ALA A 189 0.24 -0.25 -6.12
C ALA A 189 1.02 -1.41 -6.76
N LEU A 190 2.06 -1.11 -7.53
CA LEU A 190 2.95 -2.11 -8.12
C LEU A 190 3.71 -2.91 -7.06
N SER A 191 4.12 -2.26 -5.96
CA SER A 191 4.75 -2.94 -4.83
C SER A 191 3.81 -3.94 -4.15
N LEU A 192 2.52 -3.62 -3.99
CA LEU A 192 1.53 -4.55 -3.44
C LEU A 192 1.36 -5.80 -4.31
N LEU A 193 1.32 -5.62 -5.64
CA LEU A 193 1.26 -6.74 -6.57
C LEU A 193 2.54 -7.59 -6.49
N LEU A 194 3.71 -6.97 -6.43
CA LEU A 194 4.97 -7.70 -6.26
C LEU A 194 4.97 -8.49 -4.94
N ILE A 195 4.57 -7.86 -3.83
CA ILE A 195 4.48 -8.51 -2.52
C ILE A 195 3.53 -9.70 -2.56
N ALA A 196 2.32 -9.52 -3.12
CA ALA A 196 1.27 -10.53 -3.17
C ALA A 196 1.63 -11.79 -4.00
N TRP A 197 2.50 -11.65 -5.01
CA TRP A 197 2.93 -12.80 -5.82
C TRP A 197 4.25 -13.41 -5.35
N HIS A 198 5.14 -12.62 -4.73
CA HIS A 198 6.53 -13.03 -4.57
C HIS A 198 6.96 -13.20 -3.12
N VAL A 199 6.38 -12.40 -2.22
CA VAL A 199 6.61 -12.47 -0.77
C VAL A 199 5.55 -13.35 -0.10
N VAL A 200 4.31 -13.27 -0.56
CA VAL A 200 3.20 -14.10 -0.06
C VAL A 200 3.21 -15.45 -0.79
N ARG A 201 3.56 -16.52 -0.06
CA ARG A 201 3.64 -17.88 -0.60
C ARG A 201 2.87 -18.85 0.29
N GLN A 202 2.27 -19.87 -0.33
CA GLN A 202 1.80 -21.02 0.45
C GLN A 202 3.05 -21.67 1.05
N ASP A 203 3.03 -21.93 2.36
CA ASP A 203 4.04 -22.80 2.94
C ASP A 203 4.00 -24.12 2.17
N ALA A 204 5.17 -24.61 1.75
CA ALA A 204 5.25 -25.94 1.19
C ALA A 204 4.63 -26.88 2.23
N GLN A 205 3.59 -27.62 1.85
CA GLN A 205 3.12 -28.69 2.71
C GLN A 205 4.34 -29.54 3.04
N VAL A 206 4.63 -29.72 4.33
CA VAL A 206 5.52 -30.78 4.78
C VAL A 206 4.83 -32.06 4.32
N THR A 207 5.19 -32.57 3.15
CA THR A 207 4.77 -33.91 2.74
C THR A 207 5.21 -34.85 3.86
N PRO A 208 4.32 -35.66 4.44
CA PRO A 208 4.72 -36.68 5.39
C PRO A 208 5.87 -37.46 4.76
N ASN A 209 6.98 -37.57 5.49
CA ASN A 209 8.11 -38.33 5.01
C ASN A 209 7.68 -39.81 4.92
N ASN A 210 7.30 -40.24 3.71
CA ASN A 210 6.89 -41.62 3.44
C ASN A 210 8.09 -42.60 3.38
N SER A 211 9.28 -42.18 3.81
CA SER A 211 10.47 -43.05 3.88
C SER A 211 10.36 -44.19 4.89
N PHE A 212 9.32 -44.20 5.74
CA PHE A 212 9.01 -45.29 6.66
C PHE A 212 7.85 -46.16 6.16
N LYS A 213 7.85 -46.54 4.88
CA LYS A 213 7.09 -47.73 4.47
C LYS A 213 7.94 -48.95 4.83
N PRO A 214 7.53 -49.79 5.80
CA PRO A 214 8.24 -51.04 6.05
C PRO A 214 8.22 -51.87 4.76
N THR A 215 9.41 -52.21 4.27
CA THR A 215 9.59 -53.15 3.17
C THR A 215 8.94 -54.46 3.58
N PRO A 216 7.95 -55.00 2.83
CA PRO A 216 7.41 -56.31 3.16
C PRO A 216 8.54 -57.33 3.07
N LEU A 217 8.76 -58.05 4.18
CA LEU A 217 9.73 -59.14 4.23
C LEU A 217 9.35 -60.15 3.15
N ARG A 218 10.24 -60.33 2.17
CA ARG A 218 10.16 -61.41 1.20
C ARG A 218 10.23 -62.73 1.97
N GLY A 219 9.15 -63.50 1.92
CA GLY A 219 9.15 -64.91 2.33
C GLY A 219 8.42 -65.17 3.65
N ALA A 220 7.12 -65.44 3.54
CA ALA A 220 6.49 -66.53 4.29
C ALA A 220 5.54 -67.22 3.29
N ALA A 221 5.61 -68.55 3.29
CA ALA A 221 5.06 -69.48 2.30
C ALA A 221 3.56 -69.35 2.06
#